data_AF-A0A7R9V040-F1
#
_entry.id   AF-A0A7R9V040-F1
#
_cell.length_a   1.000
_cell.length_b   1.000
_cell.length_c   1.000
_cell.angle_alpha   90.00
_cell.angle_beta   90.00
_cell.angle_gamma   90.00
#
_symmetry.space_group_name_H-M   'P 1'
#
loop_
_entity.id
_entity.type
_entity.pdbx_description
1 polymer ?
#
loop_
_entity_poly.entity_id
_entity_poly.type
_entity_poly.pdbx_seq_one_letter_code
_entity_poly.pdbx_strand_id
1 'polypeptide(L)'
;GACFIAVKGPELLSKFVGESERAVRQLFARAAASPPCIVFFDELDALCPNRAADGSASGGSSERVVNQLLTEMDGLDARRQLSVIAATNRPDMIDPAMLRPGRLDKCLFVPLPPRHARAEILRA
;
A
#
# COMPACT_ATOMS: atom_id res chain seq x y z
N GLY A 1 -12.46 1.85 19.72
CA GLY A 1 -11.43 2.39 18.82
C GLY A 1 -11.07 1.33 17.81
N ALA A 2 -10.66 1.72 16.59
CA ALA A 2 -10.18 0.77 15.58
C ALA A 2 -8.66 0.58 15.71
N CYS A 3 -8.16 -0.61 15.39
CA CYS A 3 -6.73 -0.86 15.26
C CYS A 3 -6.19 -0.09 14.04
N PHE A 4 -5.05 0.56 14.18
CA PHE A 4 -4.39 1.27 13.09
C PHE A 4 -2.96 0.77 12.96
N ILE A 5 -2.61 0.29 11.76
CA ILE A 5 -1.27 -0.20 11.44
C ILE A 5 -0.74 0.62 10.27
N ALA A 6 0.24 1.48 10.54
CA ALA A 6 0.96 2.23 9.51
C ALA A 6 2.23 1.49 9.10
N VAL A 7 2.48 1.45 7.80
CA VAL A 7 3.65 0.82 7.20
C VAL A 7 4.18 1.71 6.10
N LYS A 8 5.49 1.98 6.10
CA LYS A 8 6.13 2.67 4.98
C LYS A 8 6.60 1.68 3.94
N GLY A 9 6.50 2.03 2.66
CA GLY A 9 6.88 1.15 1.55
C GLY A 9 8.26 0.51 1.72
N PRO A 10 9.33 1.29 1.98
CA PRO A 10 10.67 0.75 2.18
C PRO A 10 10.82 -0.21 3.37
N GLU A 11 9.97 -0.13 4.39
CA GLU A 11 10.08 -0.97 5.60
C GLU A 11 9.77 -2.45 5.33
N LEU A 12 8.99 -2.73 4.28
CA LEU A 12 8.69 -4.11 3.88
C LEU A 12 9.70 -4.67 2.87
N LEU A 13 10.66 -3.87 2.39
CA LEU A 13 11.69 -4.31 1.45
C LEU A 13 12.92 -4.82 2.18
N SER A 14 13.11 -6.15 2.19
CA SER A 14 14.35 -6.80 2.63
C SER A 14 15.21 -7.25 1.44
N LYS A 15 16.54 -7.22 1.65
CA LYS A 15 17.52 -7.83 0.73
C LYS A 15 17.52 -9.36 0.81
N PHE A 16 16.96 -9.92 1.87
CA PHE A 16 16.86 -11.36 2.06
C PHE A 16 15.62 -11.91 1.35
N VAL A 17 15.85 -12.93 0.53
CA VAL A 17 14.79 -13.56 -0.28
C VAL A 17 13.71 -14.14 0.63
N GLY A 18 12.45 -13.75 0.39
CA GLY A 18 11.27 -14.28 1.10
C GLY A 18 10.94 -13.60 2.42
N GLU A 19 11.83 -12.77 2.99
CA GLU A 19 11.52 -12.03 4.22
C GLU A 19 10.43 -10.98 4.00
N SER A 20 10.51 -10.25 2.88
CA SER A 20 9.54 -9.23 2.49
C SER A 20 8.12 -9.81 2.33
N GLU A 21 8.01 -10.97 1.68
CA GLU A 21 6.73 -11.69 1.50
C GLU A 21 6.15 -12.15 2.85
N ARG A 22 7.03 -12.68 3.72
CA ARG A 22 6.63 -13.08 5.07
C ARG A 22 6.15 -11.88 5.89
N ALA A 23 6.82 -10.74 5.78
CA ALA A 23 6.42 -9.51 6.46
C ALA A 23 5.04 -9.04 6.03
N VAL A 24 4.75 -9.05 4.71
CA VAL A 24 3.41 -8.75 4.18
C VAL A 24 2.37 -9.72 4.74
N ARG A 25 2.62 -11.03 4.71
CA ARG A 25 1.66 -12.01 5.24
C ARG A 25 1.39 -11.81 6.74
N GLN A 26 2.44 -11.54 7.51
CA GLN A 26 2.33 -11.29 8.96
C GLN A 26 1.57 -10.00 9.26
N LEU A 27 1.79 -8.95 8.47
CA LEU A 27 1.06 -7.69 8.57
C LEU A 27 -0.46 -7.91 8.43
N PHE A 28 -0.88 -8.59 7.37
CA PHE A 28 -2.30 -8.87 7.13
C PHE A 28 -2.89 -9.85 8.14
N ALA A 29 -2.13 -10.85 8.59
CA ALA A 29 -2.56 -11.76 9.66
C ALA A 29 -2.79 -11.01 10.99
N ARG A 30 -1.88 -10.10 11.35
CA ARG A 30 -2.02 -9.25 12.54
C ARG A 30 -3.22 -8.32 12.43
N ALA A 31 -3.42 -7.71 11.26
CA ALA A 31 -4.56 -6.83 11.01
C ALA A 31 -5.90 -7.59 11.10
N ALA A 32 -5.95 -8.81 10.54
CA ALA A 32 -7.12 -9.67 10.61
C ALA A 32 -7.43 -10.18 12.03
N ALA A 33 -6.41 -10.30 12.90
CA ALA A 33 -6.59 -10.70 14.29
C ALA A 33 -7.15 -9.58 15.19
N SER A 34 -7.17 -8.33 14.73
CA SER A 34 -7.61 -7.16 15.53
C SER A 34 -8.71 -6.33 14.84
N PRO A 35 -9.87 -6.91 14.47
CA PRO A 35 -10.92 -6.16 13.81
C PRO A 35 -11.71 -5.28 14.82
N PRO A 36 -12.17 -4.08 14.43
CA PRO A 36 -11.97 -3.41 13.14
C PRO A 36 -10.55 -2.83 13.01
N CYS A 37 -9.89 -3.03 11.85
CA CYS A 37 -8.52 -2.61 11.62
C CYS A 37 -8.38 -1.81 10.31
N ILE A 38 -7.53 -0.78 10.35
CA ILE A 38 -7.10 -0.01 9.19
C ILE A 38 -5.60 -0.26 8.98
N VAL A 39 -5.23 -0.71 7.79
CA VAL A 39 -3.82 -0.81 7.35
C VAL A 39 -3.54 0.36 6.42
N PHE A 40 -2.56 1.18 6.78
CA PHE A 40 -2.15 2.35 6.02
C PHE A 40 -0.75 2.13 5.43
N PHE A 41 -0.66 2.14 4.10
CA PHE A 41 0.60 2.08 3.37
C PHE A 41 1.00 3.48 2.94
N ASP A 42 2.17 3.95 3.35
CA ASP A 42 2.79 5.17 2.82
C ASP A 42 3.85 4.82 1.77
N GLU A 43 4.09 5.71 0.82
CA GLU A 43 5.05 5.50 -0.28
C GLU A 43 4.80 4.18 -1.04
N LEU A 44 3.54 3.90 -1.41
CA LEU A 44 3.16 2.64 -2.07
C LEU A 44 3.94 2.40 -3.38
N ASP A 45 4.36 3.46 -4.07
CA ASP A 45 5.19 3.40 -5.28
C ASP A 45 6.55 2.73 -5.05
N ALA A 46 7.07 2.72 -3.82
CA ALA A 46 8.27 1.97 -3.47
C ALA A 46 8.04 0.45 -3.43
N LEU A 47 6.80 0.02 -3.12
CA LEU A 47 6.43 -1.40 -3.02
C LEU A 47 5.92 -1.99 -4.32
N CYS A 48 5.20 -1.19 -5.10
CA CYS A 48 4.48 -1.66 -6.29
C CYS A 48 4.87 -0.89 -7.54
N PRO A 49 6.17 -0.85 -7.92
CA PRO A 49 6.58 -0.18 -9.15
C PRO A 49 6.03 -0.92 -10.39
N ASN A 50 5.71 -0.15 -11.43
CA ASN A 50 5.21 -0.65 -12.69
C ASN A 50 6.25 -1.57 -13.36
N ARG A 51 5.83 -2.81 -13.66
CA ARG A 51 6.67 -3.88 -14.22
C ARG A 51 7.25 -3.55 -15.61
N ALA A 52 6.66 -2.60 -16.32
CA ALA A 52 7.00 -2.32 -17.72
C ALA A 52 8.28 -1.47 -17.91
N ALA A 53 8.81 -0.83 -16.86
CA ALA A 53 9.87 0.17 -17.01
C ALA A 53 11.30 -0.37 -16.96
N ASP A 54 11.57 -1.45 -16.21
CA ASP A 54 12.95 -1.92 -15.96
C ASP A 54 13.19 -3.33 -16.50
N GLY A 55 13.67 -3.41 -17.74
CA GLY A 55 14.21 -4.64 -18.35
C GLY A 55 15.54 -5.12 -17.74
N SER A 56 15.90 -4.68 -16.53
CA SER A 56 17.11 -5.08 -15.82
C SER A 56 16.81 -6.18 -14.81
N ALA A 57 17.61 -7.25 -14.85
CA ALA A 57 17.50 -8.50 -14.09
C ALA A 57 17.66 -8.39 -12.55
N SER A 58 17.31 -7.25 -11.94
CA SER A 58 17.27 -7.00 -10.49
C SER A 58 15.86 -7.11 -9.88
N GLY A 59 14.81 -7.26 -10.70
CA GLY A 59 13.39 -7.09 -10.32
C GLY A 59 12.69 -8.22 -9.54
N GLY A 60 13.33 -9.37 -9.31
CA GLY A 60 12.64 -10.55 -8.77
C GLY A 60 12.16 -10.41 -7.31
N SER A 61 12.79 -9.59 -6.47
CA SER A 61 12.35 -9.40 -5.07
C SER A 61 11.10 -8.51 -5.01
N SER A 62 11.12 -7.37 -5.70
CA SER A 62 9.99 -6.44 -5.73
C SER A 62 8.76 -7.08 -6.37
N GLU A 63 8.92 -7.80 -7.48
CA GLU A 63 7.80 -8.45 -8.16
C GLU A 63 7.09 -9.47 -7.27
N ARG A 64 7.85 -10.25 -6.49
CA ARG A 64 7.27 -11.22 -5.56
C ARG A 64 6.50 -10.56 -4.42
N VAL A 65 7.01 -9.44 -3.90
CA VAL A 65 6.31 -8.65 -2.88
C VAL A 65 4.98 -8.10 -3.43
N VAL A 66 4.99 -7.58 -4.66
CA VAL A 66 3.76 -7.14 -5.35
C VAL A 66 2.77 -8.28 -5.46
N ASN A 67 3.20 -9.44 -5.97
CA ASN A 67 2.33 -10.60 -6.09
C ASN A 67 1.74 -11.06 -4.74
N GLN A 68 2.54 -11.03 -3.67
CA GLN A 68 2.08 -11.37 -2.33
C GLN A 68 1.07 -10.33 -1.81
N LEU A 69 1.28 -9.04 -2.07
CA LEU A 69 0.34 -7.98 -1.71
C LEU A 69 -0.99 -8.10 -2.46
N LEU A 70 -0.93 -8.36 -3.77
CA LEU A 70 -2.12 -8.63 -4.60
C LEU A 70 -2.92 -9.82 -4.05
N THR A 71 -2.22 -10.89 -3.66
CA THR A 71 -2.84 -12.08 -3.05
C THR A 71 -3.55 -11.75 -1.74
N GLU A 72 -2.94 -10.93 -0.87
CA GLU A 72 -3.57 -10.50 0.38
C GLU A 72 -4.77 -9.56 0.14
N MET A 73 -4.68 -8.69 -0.87
CA MET A 73 -5.77 -7.79 -1.25
C MET A 73 -6.98 -8.56 -1.80
N ASP A 74 -6.77 -9.57 -2.64
CA ASP A 74 -7.86 -10.44 -3.13
C ASP A 74 -8.54 -11.21 -1.99
N GLY A 75 -7.82 -11.46 -0.89
CA GLY A 75 -8.35 -12.09 0.33
C GLY A 75 -9.13 -11.16 1.26
N LEU A 76 -9.20 -9.85 0.98
CA LEU A 76 -9.85 -8.87 1.86
C LEU A 76 -11.36 -8.98 1.89
N ASP A 77 -12.01 -9.42 0.82
CA ASP A 77 -13.47 -9.56 0.76
C ASP A 77 -14.01 -10.54 1.82
N ALA A 78 -13.21 -11.55 2.17
CA ALA A 78 -13.52 -12.46 3.27
C ALA A 78 -13.35 -11.81 4.66
N ARG A 79 -12.56 -10.72 4.76
CA ARG A 79 -12.15 -10.03 5.98
C ARG A 79 -12.88 -8.69 6.12
N ARG A 80 -14.22 -8.71 6.18
CA ARG A 80 -15.15 -7.54 6.16
C ARG A 80 -14.88 -6.39 7.14
N GLN A 81 -13.99 -6.54 8.11
CA GLN A 81 -13.64 -5.51 9.10
C GLN A 81 -12.21 -5.00 8.96
N LEU A 82 -11.55 -5.31 7.85
CA LEU A 82 -10.22 -4.82 7.49
C LEU A 82 -10.34 -3.83 6.34
N SER A 83 -9.83 -2.62 6.54
CA SER A 83 -9.75 -1.59 5.50
C SER A 83 -8.29 -1.29 5.18
N VAL A 84 -7.98 -1.13 3.89
CA VAL A 84 -6.65 -0.76 3.42
C VAL A 84 -6.70 0.64 2.83
N ILE A 85 -5.75 1.48 3.24
CA ILE A 85 -5.53 2.82 2.71
C ILE A 85 -4.09 2.87 2.23
N ALA A 86 -3.85 3.51 1.09
CA ALA A 86 -2.51 3.70 0.57
C ALA A 86 -2.31 5.15 0.12
N ALA A 87 -1.09 5.66 0.30
CA ALA A 87 -0.64 6.96 -0.17
C ALA A 87 0.56 6.80 -1.12
N THR A 88 0.59 7.63 -2.15
CA THR A 88 1.72 7.71 -3.10
C THR A 88 1.82 9.13 -3.65
N ASN A 89 3.05 9.51 -4.03
CA ASN A 89 3.31 10.71 -4.81
C ASN A 89 3.37 10.46 -6.32
N ARG A 90 3.41 9.19 -6.74
CA ARG A 90 3.64 8.74 -8.12
C ARG A 90 2.62 7.68 -8.54
N PRO A 91 1.33 8.06 -8.69
CA PRO A 91 0.28 7.11 -9.07
C PRO A 91 0.51 6.47 -10.45
N ASP A 92 1.25 7.14 -11.34
CA ASP A 92 1.68 6.66 -12.65
C ASP A 92 2.67 5.47 -12.57
N MET A 93 3.37 5.35 -11.45
CA MET A 93 4.37 4.29 -11.22
C MET A 93 3.77 3.07 -10.53
N ILE A 94 2.51 3.08 -10.12
CA ILE A 94 1.87 1.94 -9.44
C ILE A 94 1.51 0.84 -10.45
N ASP A 95 1.76 -0.42 -10.08
CA ASP A 95 1.29 -1.59 -10.84
C ASP A 95 -0.24 -1.50 -11.08
N PRO A 96 -0.71 -1.44 -12.34
CA PRO A 96 -2.13 -1.35 -12.67
C PRO A 96 -2.99 -2.47 -12.08
N ALA A 97 -2.41 -3.61 -11.72
CA ALA A 97 -3.11 -4.69 -11.04
C ALA A 97 -3.62 -4.26 -9.65
N MET A 98 -2.92 -3.37 -8.94
CA MET A 98 -3.34 -2.86 -7.63
C MET A 98 -4.60 -1.98 -7.72
N LEU A 99 -4.79 -1.30 -8.84
CA LEU A 99 -5.90 -0.35 -9.06
C LEU A 99 -7.19 -1.02 -9.58
N ARG A 100 -7.19 -2.35 -9.70
CA ARG A 100 -8.37 -3.09 -10.17
C ARG A 100 -9.50 -3.09 -9.11
N PRO A 101 -10.77 -3.20 -9.53
CA PRO A 101 -11.90 -3.35 -8.61
C PRO A 101 -11.67 -4.48 -7.60
N GLY A 102 -12.01 -4.23 -6.33
CA GLY A 102 -11.78 -5.16 -5.21
C GLY A 102 -10.43 -5.01 -4.49
N ARG A 103 -9.54 -4.12 -4.97
CA ARG A 103 -8.24 -3.82 -4.35
C ARG A 103 -8.15 -2.36 -3.92
N LEU A 104 -7.38 -1.52 -4.62
CA LEU A 104 -7.35 -0.06 -4.45
C LEU A 104 -8.25 0.61 -5.50
N ASP A 105 -9.54 0.30 -5.43
CA ASP A 105 -10.53 0.74 -6.41
C ASP A 105 -10.94 2.22 -6.24
N LYS A 106 -10.88 2.74 -5.01
CA LYS A 106 -11.20 4.14 -4.68
C LYS A 106 -9.95 5.00 -4.62
N CYS A 107 -9.68 5.73 -5.70
CA CYS A 107 -8.62 6.73 -5.75
C CYS A 107 -9.14 8.11 -5.31
N LEU A 108 -8.52 8.71 -4.30
CA LEU A 108 -8.78 10.07 -3.86
C LEU A 108 -7.61 10.98 -4.23
N PHE A 109 -7.85 11.95 -5.12
CA PHE A 109 -6.85 12.95 -5.45
C PHE A 109 -6.85 14.08 -4.42
N VAL A 110 -5.69 14.36 -3.85
CA VAL A 110 -5.50 15.46 -2.90
C VAL A 110 -4.74 16.60 -3.61
N PRO A 111 -5.43 17.68 -4.02
CA PRO A 111 -4.77 18.82 -4.66
C PRO A 111 -4.00 19.67 -3.64
N LEU A 112 -3.13 20.53 -4.16
CA LEU A 112 -2.50 21.57 -3.34
C LEU A 112 -3.55 22.48 -2.68
N PRO A 113 -3.36 22.88 -1.42
CA PRO A 113 -4.33 23.72 -0.72
C PRO A 113 -4.46 25.10 -1.39
N PRO A 114 -5.69 25.59 -1.60
CA PRO A 114 -5.94 26.94 -2.12
C PRO A 114 -5.48 28.02 -1.13
N ARG A 115 -5.35 29.27 -1.60
CA ARG A 115 -4.84 30.39 -0.78
C ARG A 115 -5.52 30.53 0.59
N HIS A 116 -6.85 30.37 0.66
CA HIS A 116 -7.59 30.47 1.92
C HIS A 116 -7.24 29.31 2.87
N ALA A 117 -7.24 28.06 2.38
CA ALA A 117 -6.86 26.89 3.17
C ALA A 117 -5.41 26.97 3.66
N ARG A 118 -4.48 27.53 2.86
CA ARG A 118 -3.11 27.80 3.32
C ARG A 118 -3.06 28.78 4.49
N ALA A 119 -3.89 29.82 4.47
CA ALA A 119 -3.99 30.77 5.57
C ALA A 119 -4.58 30.12 6.82
N GLU A 120 -5.51 29.18 6.67
CA GLU A 120 -6.07 28.39 7.78
C GLU A 120 -5.04 27.45 8.39
N ILE A 121 -4.28 26.70 7.56
CA ILE A 121 -3.20 25.80 8.03
C ILE A 121 -2.16 26.56 8.86
N LEU A 122 -1.81 27.79 8.47
CA LEU A 122 -0.82 28.61 9.20
C LEU A 122 -1.35 29.18 10.52
N ARG A 123 -2.67 29.18 10.72
CA ARG A 123 -3.32 29.64 11.96
C ARG A 123 -3.65 28.49 12.92
N ALA A 124 -3.55 27.25 12.44
CA ALA A 124 -3.85 26.04 13.20
C ALA A 124 -2.76 25.71 14.23
#